data_AF-W9Z5A4-F1
#
_entry.id   AF-W9Z5A4-F1
#
_cell.length_a   1.000
_cell.length_b   1.000
_cell.length_c   1.000
_cell.angle_alpha   90.00
_cell.angle_beta   90.00
_cell.angle_gamma   90.00
#
_symmetry.space_group_name_H-M   'P 1'
#
loop_
_entity.id
_entity.type
_entity.pdbx_description
1 polymer ?
#
loop_
_entity_poly.entity_id
_entity_poly.type
_entity_poly.pdbx_seq_one_letter_code
_entity_poly.pdbx_strand_id
1 'polypeptide(L)'
;MDGTPHVNEETEEANSSAPAITANTIQRGAQTLPSPASVIRLLDAFFVHFHPFCPILEEAQVRSSLHDGSLSVVLLRCILFVASIHCEMKLLQALGYSSRIEAEDSLFRKAKTSFDSDEERDNLTLLFCSYLLHYWSGRPASFKDSMWWLAGAIRCAQALGMHRSMERSKAPDDLRRSWRRIWWLLYIRDRQISISLGKPTLINDRDCDVESLEEDDFPDVHQEIKAYVIEQARLSVAASRIFALFSPGPGSRPTEAVDAKHILATIEDHFNEWYAHLEPSFVMESSKRCRLGLILHMTVK
;
A
#
# COMPACT_ATOMS: atom_id res chain seq x y z
N MET A 1 -75.16 -29.19 -4.37
CA MET A 1 -74.71 -28.41 -5.53
C MET A 1 -73.53 -27.57 -5.08
N ASP A 2 -72.41 -27.67 -5.80
CA ASP A 2 -71.17 -26.88 -5.72
C ASP A 2 -70.54 -26.67 -4.34
N GLY A 3 -69.27 -26.96 -4.09
CA GLY A 3 -68.12 -27.24 -4.95
C GLY A 3 -66.92 -26.98 -4.04
N THR A 4 -65.94 -27.88 -4.04
CA THR A 4 -64.66 -27.65 -3.36
C THR A 4 -63.96 -26.42 -3.93
N PRO A 5 -63.17 -25.72 -3.10
CA PRO A 5 -61.81 -25.49 -3.56
C PRO A 5 -60.76 -25.79 -2.48
N HIS A 6 -59.70 -26.43 -2.97
CA HIS A 6 -58.35 -26.44 -2.42
C HIS A 6 -57.93 -25.06 -1.91
N VAL A 7 -57.34 -25.00 -0.73
CA VAL A 7 -56.42 -23.91 -0.36
C VAL A 7 -55.05 -24.56 -0.21
N ASN A 8 -54.19 -24.24 -1.17
CA ASN A 8 -52.80 -24.65 -1.21
C ASN A 8 -52.01 -23.94 -0.10
N GLU A 9 -51.05 -24.68 0.45
CA GLU A 9 -49.87 -24.14 1.11
C GLU A 9 -49.13 -23.20 0.15
N GLU A 10 -48.95 -21.94 0.54
CA GLU A 10 -47.85 -21.11 0.07
C GLU A 10 -47.16 -20.53 1.30
N THR A 11 -46.16 -21.27 1.78
CA THR A 11 -45.06 -20.72 2.56
C THR A 11 -44.37 -19.66 1.72
N GLU A 12 -44.51 -18.41 2.15
CA GLU A 12 -43.82 -17.25 1.61
C GLU A 12 -42.32 -17.34 1.99
N GLU A 13 -41.56 -18.14 1.22
CA GLU A 13 -40.10 -18.11 1.26
C GLU A 13 -39.64 -16.75 0.72
N ALA A 14 -39.19 -15.90 1.64
CA ALA A 14 -38.48 -14.67 1.36
C ALA A 14 -37.22 -14.98 0.52
N ASN A 15 -37.36 -14.83 -0.80
CA ASN A 15 -36.29 -14.95 -1.77
C ASN A 15 -35.32 -13.75 -1.63
N SER A 16 -34.44 -13.82 -0.64
CA SER A 16 -33.29 -12.93 -0.49
C SER A 16 -32.28 -13.26 -1.59
N SER A 17 -32.35 -12.53 -2.70
CA SER A 17 -31.41 -12.57 -3.81
C SER A 17 -29.98 -12.23 -3.34
N ALA A 18 -29.21 -13.24 -2.96
CA ALA A 18 -27.75 -13.11 -2.88
C ALA A 18 -27.22 -12.89 -4.32
N PRO A 19 -26.41 -11.85 -4.58
CA PRO A 19 -26.10 -11.46 -5.95
C PRO A 19 -25.17 -12.50 -6.60
N ALA A 20 -25.54 -12.94 -7.81
CA ALA A 20 -24.82 -13.89 -8.66
C ALA A 20 -23.45 -13.40 -9.19
N ILE A 21 -22.89 -12.36 -8.57
CA ILE A 21 -21.88 -11.45 -9.14
C ILE A 21 -20.44 -11.87 -8.80
N THR A 22 -20.24 -12.72 -7.79
CA THR A 22 -18.90 -13.20 -7.38
C THR A 22 -18.38 -14.44 -8.11
N ALA A 23 -19.19 -15.10 -8.95
CA ALA A 23 -18.83 -16.43 -9.46
C ALA A 23 -17.69 -16.42 -10.50
N ASN A 24 -17.62 -15.43 -11.41
CA ASN A 24 -16.73 -15.52 -12.57
C ASN A 24 -15.24 -15.35 -12.26
N THR A 25 -14.86 -14.42 -11.38
CA THR A 25 -13.47 -14.24 -10.94
C THR A 25 -13.03 -15.36 -10.01
N ILE A 26 -13.96 -15.89 -9.19
CA ILE A 26 -13.71 -17.00 -8.26
C ILE A 26 -13.60 -18.35 -8.99
N GLN A 27 -14.32 -18.55 -10.10
CA GLN A 27 -14.28 -19.79 -10.89
C GLN A 27 -12.99 -19.99 -11.69
N ARG A 28 -12.26 -18.92 -12.05
CA ARG A 28 -11.03 -19.03 -12.85
C ARG A 28 -9.78 -19.35 -12.03
N GLY A 29 -9.80 -19.15 -10.71
CA GLY A 29 -8.67 -19.49 -9.84
C GLY A 29 -8.71 -20.97 -9.44
N ALA A 30 -7.85 -21.81 -10.02
CA ALA A 30 -7.73 -23.24 -9.70
C ALA A 30 -7.27 -23.57 -8.25
N GLN A 31 -7.34 -22.61 -7.33
CA GLN A 31 -7.25 -22.77 -5.87
C GLN A 31 -8.27 -21.80 -5.23
N THR A 32 -9.26 -22.32 -4.53
CA THR A 32 -10.48 -21.58 -4.12
C THR A 32 -10.16 -20.30 -3.35
N LEU A 33 -10.59 -19.14 -3.88
CA LEU A 33 -10.67 -17.90 -3.12
C LEU A 33 -11.62 -18.10 -1.91
N PRO A 34 -11.50 -17.28 -0.84
CA PRO A 34 -12.46 -17.28 0.24
C PRO A 34 -13.89 -17.03 -0.25
N SER A 35 -14.88 -17.28 0.63
CA SER A 35 -16.27 -16.98 0.30
C SER A 35 -16.45 -15.51 -0.10
N PRO A 36 -17.39 -15.18 -1.01
CA PRO A 36 -17.73 -13.81 -1.39
C PRO A 36 -17.86 -12.83 -0.22
N ALA A 37 -18.57 -13.23 0.84
CA ALA A 37 -18.77 -12.42 2.02
C ALA A 37 -17.45 -12.16 2.77
N SER A 38 -16.58 -13.17 2.87
CA SER A 38 -15.26 -13.01 3.47
C SER A 38 -14.36 -12.09 2.65
N VAL A 39 -14.41 -12.18 1.32
CA VAL A 39 -13.66 -11.30 0.41
C VAL A 39 -14.06 -9.85 0.63
N ILE A 40 -15.35 -9.55 0.66
CA ILE A 40 -15.86 -8.19 0.89
C ILE A 40 -15.39 -7.66 2.24
N ARG A 41 -15.52 -8.43 3.33
CA ARG A 41 -15.09 -8.01 4.66
C ARG A 41 -13.57 -7.78 4.77
N LEU A 42 -12.77 -8.58 4.10
CA LEU A 42 -11.31 -8.38 4.04
C LEU A 42 -10.99 -7.13 3.21
N LEU A 43 -11.69 -6.91 2.09
CA LEU A 43 -11.53 -5.71 1.28
C LEU A 43 -11.87 -4.44 2.06
N ASP A 44 -12.95 -4.47 2.85
CA ASP A 44 -13.30 -3.36 3.74
C ASP A 44 -12.20 -3.13 4.78
N ALA A 45 -11.67 -4.20 5.39
CA ALA A 45 -10.56 -4.06 6.32
C ALA A 45 -9.29 -3.46 5.67
N PHE A 46 -9.02 -3.77 4.40
CA PHE A 46 -7.92 -3.15 3.66
C PHE A 46 -8.12 -1.64 3.51
N PHE A 47 -9.27 -1.20 3.01
CA PHE A 47 -9.51 0.23 2.78
C PHE A 47 -9.72 1.04 4.06
N VAL A 48 -10.24 0.42 5.13
CA VAL A 48 -10.45 1.11 6.41
C VAL A 48 -9.16 1.19 7.24
N HIS A 49 -8.31 0.15 7.22
CA HIS A 49 -7.19 0.05 8.15
C HIS A 49 -5.81 0.15 7.52
N PHE A 50 -5.66 -0.12 6.23
CA PHE A 50 -4.36 -0.08 5.55
C PHE A 50 -4.24 1.11 4.60
N HIS A 51 -5.25 1.33 3.77
CA HIS A 51 -5.25 2.39 2.74
C HIS A 51 -4.98 3.80 3.28
N PRO A 52 -5.43 4.23 4.48
CA PRO A 52 -5.08 5.55 5.02
C PRO A 52 -3.59 5.80 5.18
N PHE A 53 -2.77 4.75 5.30
CA PHE A 53 -1.31 4.85 5.40
C PHE A 53 -0.62 4.80 4.04
N CYS A 54 -1.27 4.18 3.06
CA CYS A 54 -0.73 3.98 1.73
C CYS A 54 -1.87 3.89 0.70
N PRO A 55 -2.40 5.04 0.25
CA PRO A 55 -3.46 5.09 -0.74
C PRO A 55 -2.93 4.83 -2.16
N ILE A 56 -2.23 3.71 -2.36
CA ILE A 56 -1.61 3.35 -3.64
C ILE A 56 -2.64 2.82 -4.65
N LEU A 57 -3.72 2.20 -4.14
CA LEU A 57 -4.86 1.73 -4.92
C LEU A 57 -6.04 2.69 -4.81
N GLU A 58 -6.82 2.81 -5.88
CA GLU A 58 -8.07 3.57 -5.87
C GLU A 58 -9.22 2.65 -5.44
N GLU A 59 -9.87 2.97 -4.32
CA GLU A 59 -10.93 2.13 -3.75
C GLU A 59 -12.11 1.94 -4.72
N ALA A 60 -12.56 3.03 -5.34
CA ALA A 60 -13.67 3.00 -6.30
C ALA A 60 -13.35 2.08 -7.49
N GLN A 61 -12.13 2.15 -8.03
CA GLN A 61 -11.69 1.32 -9.14
C GLN A 61 -11.63 -0.16 -8.73
N VAL A 62 -11.01 -0.48 -7.58
CA VAL A 62 -10.91 -1.87 -7.09
C VAL A 62 -12.28 -2.47 -6.84
N ARG A 63 -13.21 -1.72 -6.22
CA ARG A 63 -14.57 -2.19 -5.95
C ARG A 63 -15.37 -2.37 -7.24
N SER A 64 -15.27 -1.45 -8.19
CA SER A 64 -15.90 -1.57 -9.50
C SER A 64 -15.40 -2.82 -10.24
N SER A 65 -14.08 -3.00 -10.31
CA SER A 65 -13.46 -4.15 -10.98
C SER A 65 -13.75 -5.49 -10.29
N LEU A 66 -13.96 -5.48 -8.96
CA LEU A 66 -14.43 -6.69 -8.27
C LEU A 66 -15.89 -7.01 -8.65
N HIS A 67 -16.74 -6.00 -8.76
CA HIS A 67 -18.14 -6.16 -9.11
C HIS A 67 -18.35 -6.61 -10.56
N ASP A 68 -17.60 -6.06 -11.51
CA ASP A 68 -17.69 -6.45 -12.93
C ASP A 68 -16.92 -7.76 -13.26
N GLY A 69 -16.14 -8.26 -12.29
CA GLY A 69 -15.35 -9.48 -12.41
C GLY A 69 -14.04 -9.33 -13.18
N SER A 70 -13.62 -8.11 -13.50
CA SER A 70 -12.37 -7.78 -14.21
C SER A 70 -11.14 -7.65 -13.30
N LEU A 71 -11.32 -7.58 -11.98
CA LEU A 71 -10.21 -7.47 -11.04
C LEU A 71 -9.28 -8.68 -11.15
N SER A 72 -7.98 -8.42 -11.33
CA SER A 72 -6.95 -9.45 -11.35
C SER A 72 -7.03 -10.31 -10.09
N VAL A 73 -7.13 -11.63 -10.28
CA VAL A 73 -7.13 -12.60 -9.17
C VAL A 73 -5.83 -12.52 -8.38
N VAL A 74 -4.71 -12.22 -9.05
CA VAL A 74 -3.39 -12.06 -8.40
C VAL A 74 -3.44 -10.86 -7.46
N LEU A 75 -3.92 -9.71 -7.96
CA LEU A 75 -4.05 -8.50 -7.16
C LEU A 75 -5.02 -8.69 -5.99
N LEU A 76 -6.17 -9.33 -6.24
CA LEU A 76 -7.12 -9.64 -5.18
C LEU A 76 -6.46 -10.47 -4.07
N ARG A 77 -5.69 -11.51 -4.40
CA ARG A 77 -4.98 -12.30 -3.38
C ARG A 77 -3.99 -11.47 -2.59
N CYS A 78 -3.24 -10.57 -3.24
CA CYS A 78 -2.32 -9.65 -2.57
C CYS A 78 -3.07 -8.69 -1.61
N ILE A 79 -4.22 -8.17 -2.02
CA ILE A 79 -5.08 -7.33 -1.17
C ILE A 79 -5.58 -8.12 0.05
N LEU A 80 -6.09 -9.34 -0.16
CA LEU A 80 -6.58 -10.19 0.93
C LEU A 80 -5.47 -10.57 1.92
N PHE A 81 -4.26 -10.79 1.42
CA PHE A 81 -3.07 -11.00 2.23
C PHE A 81 -2.81 -9.79 3.15
N VAL A 82 -2.69 -8.57 2.60
CA VAL A 82 -2.46 -7.37 3.42
C VAL A 82 -3.63 -7.12 4.38
N ALA A 83 -4.87 -7.31 3.94
CA ALA A 83 -6.05 -7.22 4.78
C ALA A 83 -5.97 -8.11 6.03
N SER A 84 -5.40 -9.32 5.89
CA SER A 84 -5.26 -10.27 6.99
C SER A 84 -4.33 -9.78 8.11
N ILE A 85 -3.45 -8.82 7.83
CA ILE A 85 -2.57 -8.19 8.83
C ILE A 85 -3.40 -7.25 9.73
N HIS A 86 -4.46 -6.65 9.20
CA HIS A 86 -5.20 -5.57 9.88
C HIS A 86 -6.64 -5.95 10.29
N CYS A 87 -7.24 -6.96 9.68
CA CYS A 87 -8.63 -7.32 9.94
C CYS A 87 -8.85 -7.88 11.35
N GLU A 88 -10.11 -7.94 11.80
CA GLU A 88 -10.45 -8.57 13.07
C GLU A 88 -10.07 -10.05 13.13
N MET A 89 -9.61 -10.51 14.29
CA MET A 89 -9.24 -11.92 14.51
C MET A 89 -10.42 -12.88 14.27
N LYS A 90 -11.66 -12.44 14.56
CA LYS A 90 -12.89 -13.22 14.31
C LYS A 90 -13.08 -13.58 12.83
N LEU A 91 -12.70 -12.67 11.93
CA LEU A 91 -12.77 -12.92 10.49
C LEU A 91 -11.77 -14.00 10.06
N LEU A 92 -10.56 -13.98 10.63
CA LEU A 92 -9.54 -15.01 10.38
C LEU A 92 -9.96 -16.38 10.92
N GLN A 93 -10.58 -16.43 12.09
CA GLN A 93 -11.13 -17.66 12.67
C GLN A 93 -12.25 -18.24 11.79
N ALA A 94 -13.13 -17.40 11.24
CA ALA A 94 -14.16 -17.82 10.30
C ALA A 94 -13.58 -18.37 8.98
N LEU A 95 -12.35 -17.98 8.63
CA LEU A 95 -11.60 -18.53 7.49
C LEU A 95 -10.83 -19.82 7.83
N GLY A 96 -10.91 -20.28 9.08
CA GLY A 96 -10.25 -21.49 9.56
C GLY A 96 -8.83 -21.28 10.11
N TYR A 97 -8.39 -20.03 10.32
CA TYR A 97 -7.06 -19.74 10.86
C TYR A 97 -7.08 -19.63 12.38
N SER A 98 -6.10 -20.24 13.05
CA SER A 98 -5.96 -20.23 14.51
C SER A 98 -5.24 -18.97 15.01
N SER A 99 -4.37 -18.38 14.19
CA SER A 99 -3.60 -17.18 14.52
C SER A 99 -3.48 -16.24 13.32
N ARG A 100 -3.21 -14.95 13.59
CA ARG A 100 -2.94 -13.97 12.53
C ARG A 100 -1.69 -14.33 11.74
N ILE A 101 -0.65 -14.81 12.43
CA ILE A 101 0.60 -15.24 11.81
C ILE A 101 0.33 -16.37 10.81
N GLU A 102 -0.46 -17.38 11.19
CA GLU A 102 -0.84 -18.48 10.28
C GLU A 102 -1.62 -17.97 9.05
N ALA A 103 -2.57 -17.05 9.26
CA ALA A 103 -3.36 -16.47 8.18
C ALA A 103 -2.49 -15.67 7.20
N GLU A 104 -1.64 -14.78 7.73
CA GLU A 104 -0.68 -13.97 6.98
C GLU A 104 0.20 -14.87 6.10
N ASP A 105 0.81 -15.88 6.70
CA ASP A 105 1.69 -16.83 6.01
C ASP A 105 0.95 -17.64 4.94
N SER A 106 -0.27 -18.10 5.22
CA SER A 106 -1.08 -18.87 4.28
C SER A 106 -1.50 -18.02 3.08
N LEU A 107 -2.00 -16.81 3.33
CA LEU A 107 -2.48 -15.91 2.29
C LEU A 107 -1.33 -15.33 1.47
N PHE A 108 -0.19 -15.01 2.10
CA PHE A 108 1.04 -14.63 1.41
C PHE A 108 1.48 -15.73 0.43
N ARG A 109 1.56 -16.99 0.87
CA ARG A 109 1.97 -18.11 -0.01
C ARG A 109 1.04 -18.24 -1.21
N LYS A 110 -0.27 -18.16 -0.99
CA LYS A 110 -1.28 -18.21 -2.06
C LYS A 110 -1.12 -17.04 -3.04
N ALA A 111 -0.92 -15.82 -2.54
CA ALA A 111 -0.72 -14.64 -3.37
C ALA A 111 0.59 -14.73 -4.17
N LYS A 112 1.69 -15.12 -3.51
CA LYS A 112 3.00 -15.35 -4.14
C LYS A 112 2.93 -16.42 -5.23
N THR A 113 2.26 -17.54 -4.99
CA THR A 113 2.09 -18.59 -6.01
C THR A 113 1.35 -18.08 -7.24
N SER A 114 0.32 -17.25 -7.05
CA SER A 114 -0.37 -16.60 -8.17
C SER A 114 0.45 -15.50 -8.85
N PHE A 115 1.35 -14.83 -8.13
CA PHE A 115 2.28 -13.88 -8.72
C PHE A 115 3.34 -14.59 -9.58
N ASP A 116 3.91 -15.68 -9.07
CA ASP A 116 4.95 -16.46 -9.75
C ASP A 116 4.39 -17.37 -10.88
N SER A 117 3.08 -17.37 -11.15
CA SER A 117 2.48 -18.19 -12.23
C SER A 117 2.58 -17.57 -13.62
N ASP A 118 3.03 -16.31 -13.72
CA ASP A 118 3.13 -15.52 -14.97
C ASP A 118 1.80 -15.40 -15.76
N GLU A 119 0.66 -15.62 -15.08
CA GLU A 119 -0.68 -15.45 -15.67
C GLU A 119 -1.06 -13.97 -15.83
N GLU A 120 -0.65 -13.13 -14.88
CA GLU A 120 -0.82 -11.68 -14.94
C GLU A 120 0.29 -11.06 -15.79
N ARG A 121 -0.08 -10.17 -16.72
CA ARG A 121 0.84 -9.53 -17.66
C ARG A 121 0.81 -8.01 -17.60
N ASP A 122 -0.19 -7.43 -16.94
CA ASP A 122 -0.25 -6.00 -16.75
C ASP A 122 0.81 -5.55 -15.73
N ASN A 123 1.77 -4.75 -16.20
CA ASN A 123 2.91 -4.31 -15.38
C ASN A 123 2.49 -3.47 -14.18
N LEU A 124 1.41 -2.68 -14.32
CA LEU A 124 0.89 -1.86 -13.23
C LEU A 124 0.29 -2.75 -12.13
N THR A 125 -0.47 -3.76 -12.52
CA THR A 125 -1.01 -4.79 -11.61
C THR A 125 0.13 -5.54 -10.91
N LEU A 126 1.15 -5.98 -11.66
CA LEU A 126 2.32 -6.66 -11.07
C LEU A 126 3.11 -5.75 -10.11
N LEU A 127 3.22 -4.45 -10.40
CA LEU A 127 3.80 -3.46 -9.49
C LEU A 127 3.03 -3.43 -8.17
N PHE A 128 1.69 -3.30 -8.22
CA PHE A 128 0.87 -3.31 -7.02
C PHE A 128 0.98 -4.62 -6.25
N CYS A 129 0.96 -5.77 -6.94
CA CYS A 129 1.14 -7.08 -6.31
C CYS A 129 2.50 -7.18 -5.59
N SER A 130 3.59 -6.80 -6.25
CA SER A 130 4.94 -6.80 -5.66
C SER A 130 5.03 -5.85 -4.47
N TYR A 131 4.42 -4.67 -4.57
CA TYR A 131 4.36 -3.72 -3.46
C TYR A 131 3.61 -4.30 -2.25
N LEU A 132 2.44 -4.90 -2.47
CA LEU A 132 1.66 -5.48 -1.39
C LEU A 132 2.38 -6.67 -0.75
N LEU A 133 3.01 -7.55 -1.54
CA LEU A 133 3.78 -8.70 -1.03
C LEU A 133 4.97 -8.28 -0.15
N HIS A 134 5.47 -7.06 -0.29
CA HIS A 134 6.53 -6.52 0.56
C HIS A 134 6.14 -6.49 2.06
N TYR A 135 4.86 -6.36 2.38
CA TYR A 135 4.37 -6.30 3.77
C TYR A 135 4.47 -7.63 4.52
N TRP A 136 4.88 -8.72 3.86
CA TRP A 136 5.10 -9.98 4.53
C TRP A 136 6.28 -9.85 5.48
N SER A 137 5.98 -9.99 6.78
CA SER A 137 6.98 -9.93 7.85
C SER A 137 7.95 -11.12 7.79
N GLY A 138 7.48 -12.22 7.20
CA GLY A 138 8.25 -13.39 6.81
C GLY A 138 9.09 -14.03 7.91
N ARG A 139 10.12 -14.75 7.45
CA ARG A 139 11.22 -15.24 8.29
C ARG A 139 12.47 -14.44 7.92
N PRO A 140 13.22 -13.90 8.88
CA PRO A 140 14.51 -13.28 8.59
C PRO A 140 15.38 -14.20 7.72
N ALA A 141 16.05 -13.63 6.70
CA ALA A 141 16.97 -14.29 5.77
C ALA A 141 16.38 -15.13 4.60
N SER A 142 15.10 -15.00 4.25
CA SER A 142 14.63 -15.50 2.95
C SER A 142 15.20 -14.68 1.78
N PHE A 143 15.49 -15.31 0.63
CA PHE A 143 15.99 -14.58 -0.55
C PHE A 143 15.01 -13.50 -1.05
N LYS A 144 13.71 -13.82 -1.14
CA LYS A 144 12.63 -12.86 -1.46
C LYS A 144 12.07 -12.25 -0.16
N ASP A 145 12.90 -11.52 0.57
CA ASP A 145 12.49 -10.77 1.77
C ASP A 145 11.63 -9.53 1.43
N SER A 146 11.18 -8.80 2.46
CA SER A 146 10.38 -7.57 2.30
C SER A 146 11.02 -6.54 1.34
N MET A 147 12.35 -6.38 1.38
CA MET A 147 13.05 -5.43 0.51
C MET A 147 13.13 -5.92 -0.93
N TRP A 148 13.25 -7.23 -1.15
CA TRP A 148 13.23 -7.81 -2.49
C TRP A 148 11.92 -7.50 -3.23
N TRP A 149 10.77 -7.66 -2.55
CA TRP A 149 9.45 -7.37 -3.11
C TRP A 149 9.26 -5.87 -3.37
N LEU A 150 9.72 -5.01 -2.46
CA LEU A 150 9.68 -3.56 -2.66
C LEU A 150 10.57 -3.14 -3.85
N ALA A 151 11.76 -3.72 -3.98
CA ALA A 151 12.65 -3.49 -5.11
C ALA A 151 12.01 -3.89 -6.44
N GLY A 152 11.25 -4.98 -6.47
CA GLY A 152 10.47 -5.39 -7.66
C GLY A 152 9.45 -4.32 -8.07
N ALA A 153 8.69 -3.77 -7.11
CA ALA A 153 7.72 -2.71 -7.37
C ALA A 153 8.40 -1.43 -7.88
N ILE A 154 9.47 -0.98 -7.21
CA ILE A 154 10.24 0.21 -7.59
C ILE A 154 10.84 0.04 -8.99
N ARG A 155 11.42 -1.13 -9.28
CA ARG A 155 12.03 -1.40 -10.59
C ARG A 155 11.01 -1.40 -11.71
N CYS A 156 9.80 -1.90 -11.45
CA CYS A 156 8.68 -1.83 -12.38
C CYS A 156 8.24 -0.37 -12.60
N ALA A 157 8.06 0.41 -11.53
CA ALA A 157 7.71 1.83 -11.61
C ALA A 157 8.74 2.65 -12.41
N GLN A 158 10.03 2.37 -12.19
CA GLN A 158 11.12 2.98 -12.96
C GLN A 158 11.06 2.60 -14.44
N ALA A 159 10.78 1.33 -14.76
CA ALA A 159 10.64 0.88 -16.15
C ALA A 159 9.44 1.53 -16.86
N LEU A 160 8.36 1.84 -16.12
CA LEU A 160 7.22 2.60 -16.61
C LEU A 160 7.49 4.11 -16.70
N GLY A 161 8.62 4.60 -16.17
CA GLY A 161 9.00 6.02 -16.22
C GLY A 161 8.40 6.89 -15.11
N MET A 162 7.79 6.31 -14.07
CA MET A 162 7.08 7.06 -13.02
C MET A 162 7.99 7.96 -12.16
N HIS A 163 9.31 7.70 -12.17
CA HIS A 163 10.34 8.49 -11.52
C HIS A 163 10.72 9.78 -12.28
N ARG A 164 10.18 9.97 -13.49
CA ARG A 164 10.51 11.08 -14.37
C ARG A 164 9.38 12.12 -14.41
N SER A 165 9.75 13.39 -14.51
CA SER A 165 8.78 14.49 -14.67
C SER A 165 7.97 14.31 -15.96
N MET A 166 6.67 14.62 -15.85
CA MET A 166 5.73 14.59 -16.96
C MET A 166 5.17 15.97 -17.31
N GLU A 167 5.71 17.06 -16.76
CA GLU A 167 5.33 18.44 -17.10
C GLU A 167 5.24 18.72 -18.60
N ARG A 168 6.15 18.15 -19.40
CA ARG A 168 6.20 18.36 -20.86
C ARG A 168 5.51 17.24 -21.66
N SER A 169 4.95 16.25 -20.96
CA SER A 169 4.24 15.14 -21.58
C SER A 169 2.86 15.57 -22.06
N LYS A 170 2.36 14.92 -23.12
CA LYS A 170 0.95 15.06 -23.57
C LYS A 170 0.04 14.03 -22.90
N ALA A 171 0.51 13.38 -21.83
CA ALA A 171 -0.27 12.42 -21.07
C ALA A 171 -1.50 13.08 -20.43
N PRO A 172 -2.63 12.37 -20.31
CA PRO A 172 -3.79 12.84 -19.56
C PRO A 172 -3.44 13.17 -18.10
N ASP A 173 -4.10 14.17 -17.51
CA ASP A 173 -3.81 14.58 -16.14
C ASP A 173 -4.07 13.49 -15.11
N ASP A 174 -5.10 12.64 -15.31
CA ASP A 174 -5.35 11.48 -14.44
C ASP A 174 -4.17 10.51 -14.40
N LEU A 175 -3.54 10.27 -15.55
CA LEU A 175 -2.36 9.41 -15.64
C LEU A 175 -1.17 10.06 -14.92
N ARG A 176 -0.98 11.38 -15.14
CA ARG A 176 0.11 12.15 -14.51
C ARG A 176 0.02 12.10 -12.99
N ARG A 177 -1.17 12.37 -12.47
CA ARG A 177 -1.50 12.31 -11.04
C ARG A 177 -1.27 10.91 -10.47
N SER A 178 -1.80 9.88 -11.13
CA SER A 178 -1.68 8.50 -10.67
C SER A 178 -0.22 8.03 -10.60
N TRP A 179 0.59 8.34 -11.61
CA TRP A 179 2.01 7.97 -11.62
C TRP A 179 2.80 8.70 -10.53
N ARG A 180 2.56 10.01 -10.35
CA ARG A 180 3.20 10.79 -9.28
C ARG A 180 2.82 10.24 -7.91
N ARG A 181 1.54 9.94 -7.68
CA ARG A 181 1.05 9.27 -6.47
C ARG A 181 1.78 7.95 -6.21
N ILE A 182 1.80 7.06 -7.19
CA ILE A 182 2.44 5.74 -7.07
C ILE A 182 3.92 5.89 -6.76
N TRP A 183 4.63 6.75 -7.50
CA TRP A 183 6.06 6.96 -7.30
C TRP A 183 6.39 7.44 -5.90
N TRP A 184 5.69 8.46 -5.41
CA TRP A 184 5.95 9.01 -4.08
C TRP A 184 5.57 8.06 -2.95
N LEU A 185 4.52 7.24 -3.10
CA LEU A 185 4.20 6.20 -2.12
C LEU A 185 5.30 5.12 -2.05
N LEU A 186 5.89 4.75 -3.18
CA LEU A 186 7.06 3.87 -3.22
C LEU A 186 8.29 4.54 -2.58
N TYR A 187 8.51 5.84 -2.86
CA TYR A 187 9.60 6.63 -2.29
C TYR A 187 9.53 6.70 -0.77
N ILE A 188 8.37 7.07 -0.23
CA ILE A 188 8.11 7.12 1.21
C ILE A 188 8.40 5.76 1.83
N ARG A 189 7.89 4.69 1.21
CA ARG A 189 8.03 3.34 1.77
C ARG A 189 9.47 2.85 1.77
N ASP A 190 10.24 3.13 0.72
CA ASP A 190 11.68 2.84 0.66
C ASP A 190 12.42 3.52 1.83
N ARG A 191 12.20 4.82 2.05
CA ARG A 191 12.82 5.55 3.17
C ARG A 191 12.41 4.98 4.53
N GLN A 192 11.12 4.73 4.75
CA GLN A 192 10.63 4.19 6.03
C GLN A 192 11.29 2.85 6.40
N ILE A 193 11.39 1.92 5.44
CA ILE A 193 11.96 0.59 5.71
C ILE A 193 13.48 0.67 5.84
N SER A 194 14.16 1.42 4.97
CA SER A 194 15.60 1.62 5.04
C SER A 194 16.03 2.20 6.39
N ILE A 195 15.30 3.20 6.91
CA ILE A 195 15.53 3.77 8.24
C ILE A 195 15.30 2.71 9.32
N SER A 196 14.14 2.05 9.29
CA SER A 196 13.73 1.11 10.33
C SER A 196 14.64 -0.13 10.43
N LEU A 197 15.20 -0.57 9.30
CA LEU A 197 16.04 -1.77 9.23
C LEU A 197 17.54 -1.48 9.11
N GLY A 198 17.94 -0.20 9.06
CA GLY A 198 19.34 0.20 8.83
C GLY A 198 19.88 -0.31 7.49
N LYS A 199 19.03 -0.41 6.46
CA LYS A 199 19.41 -0.86 5.11
C LYS A 199 19.59 0.34 4.16
N PRO A 200 20.44 0.25 3.12
CA PRO A 200 20.48 1.27 2.07
C PRO A 200 19.12 1.47 1.40
N THR A 201 18.89 2.65 0.86
CA THR A 201 17.70 2.95 0.05
C THR A 201 17.82 2.31 -1.34
N LEU A 202 16.69 1.90 -1.90
CA LEU A 202 16.59 1.34 -3.25
C LEU A 202 16.56 2.43 -4.32
N ILE A 203 15.93 3.57 -4.00
CA ILE A 203 15.80 4.72 -4.88
C ILE A 203 16.97 5.66 -4.65
N ASN A 204 17.67 6.00 -5.73
CA ASN A 204 18.67 7.05 -5.77
C ASN A 204 18.02 8.36 -6.23
N ASP A 205 18.06 9.38 -5.37
CA ASP A 205 17.42 10.68 -5.63
C ASP A 205 17.94 11.33 -6.92
N ARG A 206 19.20 11.08 -7.30
CA ARG A 206 19.81 11.67 -8.51
C ARG A 206 19.23 11.15 -9.82
N ASP A 207 18.53 10.02 -9.78
CA ASP A 207 17.91 9.44 -10.97
C ASP A 207 16.48 9.97 -11.20
N CYS A 208 15.94 10.74 -10.24
CA CYS A 208 14.54 11.15 -10.19
C CYS A 208 14.38 12.65 -10.46
N ASP A 209 13.37 13.02 -11.25
CA ASP A 209 13.00 14.44 -11.48
C ASP A 209 11.48 14.66 -11.47
N VAL A 210 10.72 13.72 -10.89
CA VAL A 210 9.27 13.84 -10.67
C VAL A 210 8.92 15.02 -9.76
N GLU A 211 7.80 15.67 -10.05
CA GLU A 211 7.31 16.82 -9.30
C GLU A 211 6.80 16.39 -7.90
N SER A 212 6.75 17.32 -6.94
CA SER A 212 6.25 17.03 -5.58
C SER A 212 4.76 16.63 -5.58
N LEU A 213 4.34 15.84 -4.59
CA LEU A 213 2.93 15.49 -4.40
C LEU A 213 2.05 16.71 -4.13
N GLU A 214 0.86 16.68 -4.71
CA GLU A 214 -0.20 17.66 -4.54
C GLU A 214 -1.49 16.97 -4.07
N GLU A 215 -2.42 17.72 -3.49
CA GLU A 215 -3.69 17.16 -3.01
C GLU A 215 -4.56 16.57 -4.13
N ASP A 216 -4.44 17.13 -5.34
CA ASP A 216 -5.16 16.69 -6.53
C ASP A 216 -4.70 15.30 -6.99
N ASP A 217 -3.53 14.81 -6.56
CA ASP A 217 -3.08 13.45 -6.84
C ASP A 217 -3.97 12.37 -6.18
N PHE A 218 -4.85 12.79 -5.27
CA PHE A 218 -5.72 11.93 -4.46
C PHE A 218 -7.19 12.39 -4.52
N PRO A 219 -7.88 12.27 -5.67
CA PRO A 219 -9.22 12.87 -5.85
C PRO A 219 -10.26 12.38 -4.84
N ASP A 220 -10.30 11.07 -4.56
CA ASP A 220 -11.33 10.43 -3.71
C ASP A 220 -10.84 10.07 -2.29
N VAL A 221 -9.81 10.76 -1.80
CA VAL A 221 -9.20 10.48 -0.50
C VAL A 221 -9.55 11.60 0.49
N HIS A 222 -9.80 11.25 1.75
CA HIS A 222 -10.10 12.23 2.79
C HIS A 222 -8.93 13.20 3.01
N GLN A 223 -9.24 14.48 3.25
CA GLN A 223 -8.23 15.56 3.36
C GLN A 223 -7.09 15.24 4.33
N GLU A 224 -7.42 14.68 5.50
CA GLU A 224 -6.44 14.28 6.52
C GLU A 224 -5.44 13.24 5.98
N ILE A 225 -5.88 12.30 5.15
CA ILE A 225 -5.01 11.28 4.55
C ILE A 225 -4.10 11.92 3.50
N LYS A 226 -4.65 12.82 2.65
CA LYS A 226 -3.86 13.53 1.63
C LYS A 226 -2.70 14.27 2.27
N ALA A 227 -3.01 15.06 3.29
CA ALA A 227 -2.01 15.87 3.94
C ALA A 227 -0.99 15.03 4.73
N TYR A 228 -1.43 13.93 5.37
CA TYR A 228 -0.51 12.97 5.97
C TYR A 228 0.51 12.42 4.97
N VAL A 229 0.07 12.00 3.77
CA VAL A 229 0.97 11.44 2.74
C VAL A 229 1.91 12.51 2.19
N ILE A 230 1.43 13.74 1.97
CA ILE A 230 2.26 14.88 1.53
C ILE A 230 3.34 15.17 2.58
N GLU A 231 2.99 15.20 3.87
CA GLU A 231 3.97 15.42 4.93
C GLU A 231 4.95 14.26 5.08
N GLN A 232 4.51 13.01 4.89
CA GLN A 232 5.40 11.86 4.82
C GLN A 232 6.38 11.95 3.65
N ALA A 233 5.96 12.48 2.49
CA ALA A 233 6.86 12.70 1.36
C ALA A 233 7.94 13.74 1.70
N ARG A 234 7.55 14.88 2.29
CA ARG A 234 8.49 15.93 2.72
C ARG A 234 9.48 15.41 3.76
N LEU A 235 8.99 14.67 4.75
CA LEU A 235 9.81 14.01 5.77
C LEU A 235 10.79 13.02 5.14
N SER A 236 10.33 12.22 4.18
CA SER A 236 11.16 11.23 3.48
C SER A 236 12.29 11.89 2.67
N VAL A 237 12.03 13.05 2.06
CA VAL A 237 13.07 13.86 1.38
C VAL A 237 14.09 14.40 2.39
N ALA A 238 13.64 14.95 3.52
CA ALA A 238 14.52 15.42 4.59
C ALA A 238 15.41 14.27 5.11
N ALA A 239 14.82 13.09 5.35
CA ALA A 239 15.54 11.90 5.80
C ALA A 239 16.54 11.35 4.75
N SER A 240 16.25 11.49 3.46
CA SER A 240 17.17 11.05 2.39
C SER A 240 18.51 11.79 2.43
N ARG A 241 18.48 13.09 2.76
CA ARG A 241 19.69 13.90 2.94
C ARG A 241 20.57 13.40 4.07
N ILE A 242 19.99 12.71 5.06
CA ILE A 242 20.70 12.08 6.18
C ILE A 242 21.48 10.85 5.70
N PHE A 243 20.86 9.97 4.90
CA PHE A 243 21.54 8.79 4.36
C PHE A 243 22.75 9.15 3.50
N ALA A 244 22.71 10.26 2.78
CA ALA A 244 23.85 10.76 2.02
C ALA A 244 25.05 11.12 2.90
N LEU A 245 24.83 11.53 4.16
CA LEU A 245 25.89 11.86 5.13
C LEU A 245 26.56 10.60 5.70
N PHE A 246 25.84 9.49 5.79
CA PHE A 246 26.33 8.22 6.35
C PHE A 246 26.76 7.18 5.31
N SER A 247 26.52 7.44 4.02
CA SER A 247 26.92 6.53 2.94
C SER A 247 28.43 6.64 2.65
N PRO A 248 29.21 5.55 2.80
CA PRO A 248 30.65 5.59 2.52
C PRO A 248 30.88 5.82 1.03
N GLY A 249 31.53 6.94 0.68
CA GLY A 249 31.91 7.25 -0.70
C GLY A 249 33.03 6.32 -1.21
N PRO A 250 33.15 6.08 -2.53
CA PRO A 250 34.26 5.32 -3.09
C PRO A 250 35.60 6.00 -2.77
N GLY A 251 36.51 5.29 -2.09
CA GLY A 251 37.83 5.84 -1.72
C GLY A 251 37.86 6.68 -0.45
N SER A 252 36.75 6.77 0.29
CA SER A 252 36.75 7.33 1.64
C SER A 252 37.60 6.42 2.52
N ARG A 253 38.85 6.81 2.81
CA ARG A 253 39.47 6.39 4.07
C ARG A 253 38.55 6.87 5.19
N PRO A 254 38.55 6.24 6.38
CA PRO A 254 38.02 6.88 7.57
C PRO A 254 38.92 8.09 7.90
N THR A 255 38.92 9.11 7.05
CA THR A 255 39.51 10.40 7.31
C THR A 255 38.62 11.03 8.36
N GLU A 256 39.17 11.04 9.57
CA GLU A 256 38.94 12.03 10.62
C GLU A 256 37.51 12.52 10.67
N ALA A 257 36.72 11.93 11.58
CA ALA A 257 35.55 12.54 12.19
C ALA A 257 35.01 13.71 11.37
N VAL A 258 34.32 13.43 10.26
CA VAL A 258 33.44 14.43 9.64
C VAL A 258 32.64 14.96 10.81
N ASP A 259 32.87 16.24 11.15
CA ASP A 259 32.60 16.76 12.50
C ASP A 259 31.18 16.34 12.87
N ALA A 260 31.06 15.36 13.78
CA ALA A 260 29.78 14.74 14.08
C ALA A 260 28.78 15.82 14.52
N LYS A 261 29.30 16.92 15.09
CA LYS A 261 28.55 18.12 15.42
C LYS A 261 27.99 18.84 14.19
N HIS A 262 28.75 18.97 13.11
CA HIS A 262 28.28 19.56 11.85
C HIS A 262 27.24 18.67 11.16
N ILE A 263 27.45 17.34 11.16
CA ILE A 263 26.45 16.39 10.66
C ILE A 263 25.15 16.51 11.46
N LEU A 264 25.24 16.47 12.79
CA LEU A 264 24.07 16.61 13.67
C LEU A 264 23.36 17.95 13.47
N ALA A 265 24.10 19.06 13.39
CA ALA A 265 23.51 20.37 13.09
C ALA A 265 22.79 20.39 11.74
N THR A 266 23.37 19.77 10.70
CA THR A 266 22.74 19.67 9.38
C THR A 266 21.46 18.83 9.42
N ILE A 267 21.45 17.75 10.21
CA ILE A 267 20.26 16.91 10.43
C ILE A 267 19.18 17.71 11.16
N GLU A 268 19.55 18.38 12.26
CA GLU A 268 18.65 19.23 13.05
C GLU A 268 18.05 20.33 12.18
N ASP A 269 18.84 21.02 11.37
CA ASP A 269 18.37 22.07 10.47
C ASP A 269 17.33 21.55 9.48
N HIS A 270 17.57 20.38 8.86
CA HIS A 270 16.60 19.77 7.94
C HIS A 270 15.28 19.39 8.62
N PHE A 271 15.33 18.80 9.81
CA PHE A 271 14.12 18.46 10.56
C PHE A 271 13.39 19.69 11.08
N ASN A 272 14.12 20.73 11.51
CA ASN A 272 13.54 22.00 11.93
C ASN A 272 12.86 22.72 10.76
N GLU A 273 13.49 22.72 9.58
CA GLU A 273 12.91 23.26 8.35
C GLU A 273 11.62 22.52 7.98
N TRP A 274 11.63 21.18 8.02
CA TRP A 274 10.42 20.39 7.80
C TRP A 274 9.33 20.71 8.83
N TYR A 275 9.67 20.70 10.12
CA TYR A 275 8.72 20.94 11.20
C TYR A 275 8.10 22.34 11.14
N ALA A 276 8.87 23.35 10.69
CA ALA A 276 8.38 24.72 10.52
C ALA A 276 7.33 24.85 9.40
N HIS A 277 7.32 23.93 8.43
CA HIS A 277 6.37 23.91 7.32
C HIS A 277 5.25 22.85 7.49
N LEU A 278 5.21 22.17 8.63
CA LEU A 278 4.24 21.13 8.93
C LEU A 278 2.82 21.71 9.00
N GLU A 279 1.85 21.02 8.39
CA GLU A 279 0.44 21.43 8.47
C GLU A 279 -0.02 21.61 9.94
N PRO A 280 -0.76 22.70 10.28
CA PRO A 280 -1.16 22.98 11.65
C PRO A 280 -1.91 21.84 12.37
N SER A 281 -2.65 21.01 11.64
CA SER A 281 -3.38 19.86 12.20
C SER A 281 -2.45 18.73 12.67
N PHE A 282 -1.22 18.67 12.14
CA PHE A 282 -0.22 17.66 12.45
C PHE A 282 0.86 18.12 13.42
N VAL A 283 0.94 19.40 13.81
CA VAL A 283 1.88 19.89 14.83
C VAL A 283 1.72 19.11 16.16
N MET A 284 2.80 18.83 16.89
CA MET A 284 2.76 17.89 18.03
C MET A 284 1.74 18.25 19.14
N GLU A 285 1.45 19.55 19.31
CA GLU A 285 0.47 20.04 20.28
C GLU A 285 -0.98 19.75 19.85
N SER A 286 -1.27 19.80 18.55
CA SER A 286 -2.57 19.52 17.94
C SER A 286 -2.74 18.04 17.57
N SER A 287 -1.64 17.32 17.33
CA SER A 287 -1.63 15.94 16.83
C SER A 287 -2.24 14.93 17.79
N LYS A 288 -2.30 15.21 19.10
CA LYS A 288 -3.00 14.34 20.08
C LYS A 288 -4.46 14.07 19.75
N ARG A 289 -5.08 14.91 18.90
CA ARG A 289 -6.47 14.77 18.43
C ARG A 289 -6.57 14.11 17.04
N CYS A 290 -5.45 13.90 16.36
CA CYS A 290 -5.33 13.44 14.98
C CYS A 290 -4.51 12.14 14.92
N ARG A 291 -5.16 11.01 14.60
CA ARG A 291 -4.48 9.69 14.63
C ARG A 291 -3.30 9.64 13.67
N LEU A 292 -3.45 10.21 12.48
CA LEU A 292 -2.38 10.25 11.48
C LEU A 292 -1.24 11.19 11.91
N GLY A 293 -1.55 12.27 12.63
CA GLY A 293 -0.54 13.13 13.23
C GLY A 293 0.32 12.42 14.26
N LEU A 294 -0.28 11.63 15.15
CA LEU A 294 0.48 10.82 16.11
C LEU A 294 1.43 9.85 15.42
N ILE A 295 0.96 9.18 14.36
CA ILE A 295 1.74 8.19 13.61
C ILE A 295 2.87 8.86 12.84
N LEU A 296 2.64 10.05 12.27
CA LEU A 296 3.69 10.86 11.64
C LEU A 296 4.81 11.18 12.65
N HIS A 297 4.48 11.65 13.84
CA HIS A 297 5.48 11.93 14.90
C HIS A 297 6.20 10.68 15.41
N MET A 298 5.55 9.51 15.42
CA MET A 298 6.22 8.24 15.73
C MET A 298 7.22 7.81 14.66
N THR A 299 7.12 8.33 13.44
CA THR A 299 8.08 8.03 12.36
C THR A 299 9.40 8.78 12.55
N VAL A 300 9.40 9.88 13.32
CA VAL A 300 10.56 10.77 13.56
C VAL A 300 11.30 10.43 14.87
N LYS A 301 10.65 9.75 15.82
CA LYS A 301 11.21 9.41 17.14
C LYS A 301 11.93 8.07 17.14
#